data_AF-A0A1G2IAG7-F1
#
_entry.id   AF-A0A1G2IAG7-F1
#
_cell.length_a   1.000
_cell.length_b   1.000
_cell.length_c   1.000
_cell.angle_alpha   90.00
_cell.angle_beta   90.00
_cell.angle_gamma   90.00
#
_symmetry.space_group_name_H-M   'P 1'
#
loop_
_entity.id
_entity.type
_entity.pdbx_description
1 polymer ?
#
loop_
_entity_poly.entity_id
_entity_poly.type
_entity_poly.pdbx_seq_one_letter_code
_entity_poly.pdbx_strand_id
1 'polypeptide(L)'
;MRVKLVEKRVKFVETLYRPSFDKNAKIEDSCFVNHASNIYGVTDGNSAAFSPINPQDMYSSGLTGGQMVMQQVSLFLYELNFFMGIEECLARVNARVLSCHQDIGKDPRSDHDVGGASFAFCQFTEEGITFLLGGDCFALVKSANDCMFFTGFDKAAFDLEAQDQNAYNTCLNLAGGNRGNAWDLHFPRYRRKRLFCKNKNIGQGGHADLNGDPALAQCWKREMIKWDCGVKKVLLGTDGLIASSQFNGDNLEQLGFTLWHISVGDPKILLNRRDSIEPYARRSQHVEGWPEAAAVVLSF
;
A
#
# COMPACT_ATOMS: atom_id res chain seq x y z
N MET A 1 -25.05 -22.87 1.70
CA MET A 1 -23.84 -23.62 2.09
C MET A 1 -23.40 -23.09 3.46
N ARG A 2 -23.44 -23.90 4.53
CA ARG A 2 -22.98 -23.46 5.86
C ARG A 2 -21.46 -23.49 5.86
N VAL A 3 -20.81 -22.34 5.76
CA VAL A 3 -19.37 -22.20 5.98
C VAL A 3 -19.14 -22.56 7.44
N LYS A 4 -18.41 -23.66 7.71
CA LYS A 4 -17.91 -23.91 9.06
C LYS A 4 -16.97 -22.75 9.37
N LEU A 5 -17.31 -21.96 10.40
CA LEU A 5 -16.41 -20.94 10.90
C LEU A 5 -15.10 -21.65 11.26
N VAL A 6 -14.00 -21.25 10.59
CA VAL A 6 -12.65 -21.65 10.98
C VAL A 6 -12.55 -21.34 12.47
N GLU A 7 -12.28 -22.35 13.32
CA GLU A 7 -11.94 -22.11 14.73
C GLU A 7 -10.95 -20.96 14.79
N LYS A 8 -11.13 -20.00 15.71
CA LYS A 8 -10.29 -18.79 15.79
C LYS A 8 -8.81 -19.18 15.89
N ARG A 9 -8.12 -19.29 14.74
CA ARG A 9 -6.68 -19.59 14.64
C ARG A 9 -5.85 -18.38 15.01
N VAL A 10 -6.37 -17.19 14.76
CA VAL A 10 -5.77 -15.93 15.18
C VAL A 10 -6.03 -15.73 16.67
N LYS A 11 -4.96 -15.79 17.46
CA LYS A 11 -5.00 -15.55 18.91
C LYS A 11 -4.99 -14.06 19.25
N PHE A 12 -4.18 -13.29 18.53
CA PHE A 12 -4.00 -11.86 18.76
C PHE A 12 -3.92 -11.10 17.46
N VAL A 13 -4.51 -9.90 17.47
CA VAL A 13 -4.45 -8.91 16.41
C VAL A 13 -3.96 -7.61 17.01
N GLU A 14 -2.88 -7.07 16.46
CA GLU A 14 -2.34 -5.77 16.83
C GLU A 14 -2.32 -4.88 15.60
N THR A 15 -2.69 -3.61 15.78
CA THR A 15 -2.63 -2.61 14.72
C THR A 15 -1.64 -1.53 15.13
N LEU A 16 -0.87 -1.03 14.18
CA LEU A 16 -0.03 0.13 14.37
C LEU A 16 -0.35 1.16 13.28
N TYR A 17 -0.49 2.40 13.68
CA TYR A 17 -0.49 3.55 12.80
C TYR A 17 0.53 4.55 13.34
N ARG A 18 1.38 5.08 12.46
CA ARG A 18 2.25 6.21 12.76
C ARG A 18 1.91 7.34 11.78
N PRO A 19 1.51 8.52 12.26
CA PRO A 19 1.30 9.67 11.39
C PRO A 19 2.61 10.14 10.76
N SER A 20 2.47 10.87 9.65
CA SER A 20 3.55 11.65 9.06
C SER A 20 4.15 12.64 10.08
N PHE A 21 5.37 13.09 9.80
CA PHE A 21 6.00 14.14 10.59
C PHE A 21 5.29 15.49 10.42
N ASP A 22 4.88 15.81 9.19
CA ASP A 22 4.03 16.97 8.92
C ASP A 22 2.64 16.75 9.52
N LYS A 23 2.30 17.55 10.53
CA LYS A 23 1.01 17.51 11.23
C LYS A 23 -0.17 17.97 10.37
N ASN A 24 0.10 18.64 9.25
CA ASN A 24 -0.91 19.10 8.31
C ASN A 24 -1.11 18.14 7.14
N ALA A 25 -0.24 17.13 6.99
CA ALA A 25 -0.41 16.13 5.96
C ALA A 25 -1.71 15.34 6.19
N LYS A 26 -2.31 14.94 5.08
CA LYS A 26 -3.58 14.25 5.05
C LYS A 26 -3.30 12.78 5.33
N ILE A 27 -4.02 12.22 6.30
CA ILE A 27 -3.93 10.81 6.68
C ILE A 27 -4.43 9.95 5.52
N GLU A 28 -3.52 9.30 4.79
CA GLU A 28 -3.86 8.44 3.65
C GLU A 28 -3.55 6.95 3.90
N ASP A 29 -2.76 6.61 4.93
CA ASP A 29 -2.50 5.22 5.33
C ASP A 29 -3.57 4.69 6.29
N SER A 30 -3.85 3.38 6.22
CA SER A 30 -4.79 2.75 7.15
C SER A 30 -4.55 1.26 7.36
N CYS A 31 -5.12 0.75 8.45
CA CYS A 31 -5.20 -0.66 8.79
C CYS A 31 -6.66 -1.10 8.93
N PHE A 32 -6.96 -2.34 8.54
CA PHE A 32 -8.30 -2.90 8.50
C PHE A 32 -8.36 -4.25 9.18
N VAL A 33 -9.43 -4.46 9.95
CA VAL A 33 -9.69 -5.71 10.68
C VAL A 33 -11.18 -6.04 10.55
N ASN A 34 -11.48 -7.15 9.88
CA ASN A 34 -12.82 -7.74 9.85
C ASN A 34 -12.75 -9.20 10.30
N HIS A 35 -13.13 -9.44 11.56
CA HIS A 35 -13.19 -10.78 12.14
C HIS A 35 -14.34 -11.64 11.62
N ALA A 36 -15.44 -11.05 11.13
CA ALA A 36 -16.60 -11.80 10.62
C ALA A 36 -16.26 -12.54 9.32
N SER A 37 -15.46 -11.90 8.46
CA SER A 37 -15.03 -12.43 7.16
C SER A 37 -13.59 -12.94 7.15
N ASN A 38 -12.90 -12.85 8.31
CA ASN A 38 -11.48 -13.15 8.47
C ASN A 38 -10.58 -12.38 7.50
N ILE A 39 -10.89 -11.12 7.23
CA ILE A 39 -10.12 -10.24 6.33
C ILE A 39 -9.35 -9.22 7.16
N TYR A 40 -8.08 -9.06 6.85
CA TYR A 40 -7.18 -8.12 7.51
C TYR A 40 -6.35 -7.43 6.43
N GLY A 41 -6.01 -6.16 6.63
CA GLY A 41 -5.21 -5.48 5.62
C GLY A 41 -4.68 -4.13 6.01
N VAL A 42 -3.88 -3.57 5.12
CA VAL A 42 -3.41 -2.20 5.15
C VAL A 42 -3.56 -1.58 3.77
N THR A 43 -3.69 -0.26 3.72
CA THR A 43 -3.61 0.53 2.49
C THR A 43 -2.64 1.67 2.70
N ASP A 44 -1.91 2.00 1.65
CA ASP A 44 -1.07 3.19 1.52
C ASP A 44 -1.70 4.07 0.45
N GLY A 45 -2.42 5.09 0.91
CA GLY A 45 -3.27 5.90 0.07
C GLY A 45 -2.46 6.95 -0.69
N ASN A 46 -2.83 7.19 -1.95
CA ASN A 46 -2.24 8.24 -2.75
C ASN A 46 -3.32 9.10 -3.42
N SER A 47 -3.00 10.37 -3.58
CA SER A 47 -3.82 11.29 -4.37
C SER A 47 -3.41 11.32 -5.83
N ALA A 48 -4.29 11.82 -6.70
CA ALA A 48 -3.94 12.15 -8.08
C ALA A 48 -2.71 13.08 -8.10
N ALA A 49 -1.92 13.11 -9.19
CA ALA A 49 -0.83 14.06 -9.26
C ALA A 49 -1.35 15.48 -9.03
N PHE A 50 -0.63 16.24 -8.22
CA PHE A 50 -0.91 17.65 -7.94
C PHE A 50 0.41 18.40 -7.84
N SER A 51 0.37 19.72 -7.96
CA SER A 51 1.49 20.63 -7.72
C SER A 51 0.95 21.99 -7.24
N PRO A 52 1.79 22.94 -6.78
CA PRO A 52 1.31 24.27 -6.41
C PRO A 52 0.40 24.94 -7.45
N ILE A 53 0.72 24.83 -8.75
CA ILE A 53 -0.13 25.39 -9.83
C ILE A 53 -1.20 24.42 -10.37
N ASN A 54 -1.10 23.13 -10.03
CA ASN A 54 -2.07 22.09 -10.41
C ASN A 54 -2.68 21.51 -9.13
N PRO A 55 -3.67 22.17 -8.52
CA PRO A 55 -4.17 21.80 -7.20
C PRO A 55 -4.72 20.38 -7.18
N GLN A 56 -4.64 19.76 -6.00
CA GLN A 56 -5.10 18.41 -5.73
C GLN A 56 -6.61 18.28 -5.97
N ASP A 57 -7.03 17.15 -6.54
CA ASP A 57 -8.45 16.82 -6.59
C ASP A 57 -8.98 16.53 -5.20
N MET A 58 -10.10 17.16 -4.88
CA MET A 58 -10.83 16.94 -3.64
C MET A 58 -12.13 16.20 -3.94
N TYR A 59 -12.41 15.18 -3.14
CA TYR A 59 -13.66 14.43 -3.18
C TYR A 59 -14.68 15.04 -2.21
N SER A 60 -15.88 14.49 -2.19
CA SER A 60 -16.93 14.84 -1.22
C SER A 60 -16.38 14.97 0.20
N SER A 61 -16.83 15.99 0.92
CA SER A 61 -16.36 16.33 2.28
C SER A 61 -14.89 16.78 2.37
N GLY A 62 -14.25 17.13 1.26
CA GLY A 62 -12.87 17.62 1.25
C GLY A 62 -11.84 16.53 1.53
N LEU A 63 -12.14 15.29 1.14
CA LEU A 63 -11.22 14.17 1.24
C LEU A 63 -10.24 14.19 0.07
N THR A 64 -9.01 13.78 0.33
CA THR A 64 -8.04 13.46 -0.73
C THR A 64 -8.36 12.11 -1.38
N GLY A 65 -7.62 11.76 -2.43
CA GLY A 65 -7.78 10.47 -3.12
C GLY A 65 -7.54 9.27 -2.21
N GLY A 66 -6.43 9.26 -1.47
CA GLY A 66 -6.10 8.18 -0.54
C GLY A 66 -7.10 8.10 0.62
N GLN A 67 -7.51 9.25 1.16
CA GLN A 67 -8.55 9.32 2.21
C GLN A 67 -9.88 8.75 1.75
N MET A 68 -10.29 9.03 0.51
CA MET A 68 -11.52 8.49 -0.07
C MET A 68 -11.43 6.97 -0.18
N VAL A 69 -10.31 6.42 -0.70
CA VAL A 69 -10.12 4.96 -0.81
C VAL A 69 -10.16 4.30 0.56
N MET A 70 -9.43 4.84 1.53
CA MET A 70 -9.44 4.38 2.93
C MET A 70 -10.87 4.34 3.50
N GLN A 71 -11.65 5.39 3.25
CA GLN A 71 -13.04 5.46 3.71
C GLN A 71 -13.91 4.39 3.05
N GLN A 72 -13.78 4.18 1.73
CA GLN A 72 -14.56 3.17 1.02
C GLN A 72 -14.23 1.74 1.48
N VAL A 73 -12.94 1.44 1.70
CA VAL A 73 -12.52 0.16 2.29
C VAL A 73 -13.13 -0.01 3.69
N SER A 74 -13.02 1.01 4.54
CA SER A 74 -13.52 0.97 5.93
C SER A 74 -15.03 0.70 5.97
N LEU A 75 -15.80 1.46 5.19
CA LEU A 75 -17.25 1.32 5.13
C LEU A 75 -17.66 -0.07 4.62
N PHE A 76 -17.03 -0.54 3.55
CA PHE A 76 -17.33 -1.86 3.00
C PHE A 76 -17.03 -2.98 4.00
N LEU A 77 -15.85 -2.95 4.63
CA LEU A 77 -15.47 -3.97 5.60
C LEU A 77 -16.28 -3.90 6.89
N TYR A 78 -16.75 -2.71 7.29
CA TYR A 78 -17.67 -2.57 8.43
C TYR A 78 -19.05 -3.20 8.14
N GLU A 79 -19.56 -3.02 6.92
CA GLU A 79 -20.84 -3.56 6.47
C GLU A 79 -20.79 -5.08 6.21
N LEU A 80 -19.62 -5.62 5.89
CA LEU A 80 -19.45 -7.02 5.54
C LEU A 80 -19.53 -7.92 6.78
N ASN A 81 -20.71 -8.52 6.98
CA ASN A 81 -21.02 -9.39 8.13
C ASN A 81 -21.09 -10.89 7.79
N PHE A 82 -20.69 -11.27 6.58
CA PHE A 82 -20.66 -12.65 6.12
C PHE A 82 -19.34 -12.97 5.42
N PHE A 83 -19.05 -14.27 5.26
CA PHE A 83 -17.85 -14.71 4.55
C PHE A 83 -17.97 -14.41 3.05
N MET A 84 -17.06 -13.59 2.54
CA MET A 84 -16.90 -13.26 1.12
C MET A 84 -15.43 -13.44 0.76
N GLY A 85 -15.13 -14.02 -0.41
CA GLY A 85 -13.76 -14.17 -0.86
C GLY A 85 -13.05 -12.83 -0.99
N ILE A 86 -11.78 -12.76 -0.60
CA ILE A 86 -10.99 -11.52 -0.60
C ILE A 86 -10.91 -10.83 -1.97
N GLU A 87 -10.85 -11.60 -3.06
CA GLU A 87 -10.87 -11.08 -4.43
C GLU A 87 -12.19 -10.38 -4.76
N GLU A 88 -13.33 -10.99 -4.40
CA GLU A 88 -14.65 -10.40 -4.58
C GLU A 88 -14.82 -9.15 -3.71
N CYS A 89 -14.32 -9.20 -2.47
CA CYS A 89 -14.30 -8.06 -1.56
C CYS A 89 -13.57 -6.87 -2.18
N LEU A 90 -12.32 -7.05 -2.63
CA LEU A 90 -11.55 -5.97 -3.24
C LEU A 90 -12.15 -5.48 -4.55
N ALA A 91 -12.72 -6.37 -5.38
CA ALA A 91 -13.41 -5.95 -6.60
C ALA A 91 -14.63 -5.04 -6.30
N ARG A 92 -15.41 -5.35 -5.26
CA ARG A 92 -16.56 -4.53 -4.85
C ARG A 92 -16.12 -3.20 -4.24
N VAL A 93 -15.07 -3.19 -3.43
CA VAL A 93 -14.48 -1.94 -2.92
C VAL A 93 -13.99 -1.07 -4.09
N ASN A 94 -13.28 -1.66 -5.05
CA ASN A 94 -12.78 -0.95 -6.21
C ASN A 94 -13.92 -0.33 -7.04
N ALA A 95 -15.05 -1.03 -7.18
CA ALA A 95 -16.24 -0.47 -7.84
C ALA A 95 -16.84 0.74 -7.08
N ARG A 96 -16.79 0.75 -5.74
CA ARG A 96 -17.19 1.93 -4.94
C ARG A 96 -16.24 3.11 -5.16
N VAL A 97 -14.92 2.84 -5.18
CA VAL A 97 -13.89 3.83 -5.50
C VAL A 97 -14.11 4.44 -6.90
N LEU A 98 -14.43 3.62 -7.90
CA LEU A 98 -14.79 4.10 -9.25
C LEU A 98 -15.97 5.08 -9.22
N SER A 99 -17.01 4.75 -8.44
CA SER A 99 -18.19 5.61 -8.32
C SER A 99 -17.80 6.99 -7.73
N CYS A 100 -16.94 7.01 -6.72
CA CYS A 100 -16.42 8.27 -6.16
C CYS A 100 -15.60 9.10 -7.15
N HIS A 101 -14.83 8.46 -8.06
CA HIS A 101 -14.16 9.18 -9.14
C HIS A 101 -15.15 9.76 -10.15
N GLN A 102 -16.19 9.00 -10.50
CA GLN A 102 -17.22 9.42 -11.45
C GLN A 102 -18.05 10.59 -10.92
N ASP A 103 -18.28 10.66 -9.61
CA ASP A 103 -18.98 11.78 -8.96
C ASP A 103 -18.26 13.13 -9.16
N ILE A 104 -16.92 13.12 -9.33
CA ILE A 104 -16.13 14.31 -9.65
C ILE A 104 -15.81 14.43 -11.15
N GLY A 105 -16.47 13.64 -12.01
CA GLY A 105 -16.29 13.64 -13.46
C GLY A 105 -15.00 12.98 -13.95
N LYS A 106 -14.38 12.12 -13.14
CA LYS A 106 -13.16 11.38 -13.50
C LYS A 106 -13.42 9.90 -13.70
N ASP A 107 -12.58 9.28 -14.52
CA ASP A 107 -12.66 7.86 -14.85
C ASP A 107 -11.26 7.32 -15.14
N PRO A 108 -10.70 6.44 -14.30
CA PRO A 108 -9.35 5.88 -14.50
C PRO A 108 -9.23 5.09 -15.82
N ARG A 109 -10.34 4.56 -16.35
CA ARG A 109 -10.37 3.80 -17.61
C ARG A 109 -10.19 4.70 -18.84
N SER A 110 -10.35 6.01 -18.67
CA SER A 110 -10.19 7.03 -19.71
C SER A 110 -8.91 7.84 -19.54
N ASP A 111 -7.87 7.24 -18.94
CA ASP A 111 -6.58 7.86 -18.65
C ASP A 111 -6.68 9.19 -17.86
N HIS A 112 -7.71 9.32 -17.02
CA HIS A 112 -7.73 10.36 -16.00
C HIS A 112 -6.80 9.96 -14.86
N ASP A 113 -5.93 10.88 -14.44
CA ASP A 113 -5.12 10.68 -13.24
C ASP A 113 -6.01 10.87 -12.01
N VAL A 114 -6.11 9.83 -11.20
CA VAL A 114 -6.96 9.73 -10.03
C VAL A 114 -6.16 9.24 -8.82
N GLY A 115 -6.72 9.47 -7.63
CA GLY A 115 -6.23 8.86 -6.41
C GLY A 115 -6.40 7.34 -6.39
N GLY A 116 -5.75 6.68 -5.44
CA GLY A 116 -5.78 5.23 -5.29
C GLY A 116 -5.16 4.82 -3.97
N ALA A 117 -4.83 3.53 -3.85
CA ALA A 117 -4.00 3.05 -2.76
C ALA A 117 -3.26 1.77 -3.15
N SER A 118 -1.98 1.67 -2.77
CA SER A 118 -1.30 0.38 -2.62
C SER A 118 -1.97 -0.39 -1.47
N PHE A 119 -1.85 -1.72 -1.46
CA PHE A 119 -2.50 -2.52 -0.44
C PHE A 119 -1.82 -3.85 -0.15
N ALA A 120 -2.00 -4.33 1.07
CA ALA A 120 -1.74 -5.72 1.44
C ALA A 120 -2.93 -6.22 2.26
N PHE A 121 -3.70 -7.14 1.70
CA PHE A 121 -4.80 -7.80 2.39
C PHE A 121 -4.52 -9.30 2.52
N CYS A 122 -4.98 -9.90 3.61
CA CYS A 122 -5.03 -11.34 3.75
C CYS A 122 -6.39 -11.83 4.25
N GLN A 123 -6.73 -13.06 3.88
CA GLN A 123 -7.91 -13.76 4.33
C GLN A 123 -7.59 -15.17 4.81
N PHE A 124 -8.20 -15.57 5.92
CA PHE A 124 -8.10 -16.93 6.44
C PHE A 124 -9.24 -17.82 5.97
N THR A 125 -8.87 -18.98 5.46
CA THR A 125 -9.79 -20.06 5.08
C THR A 125 -9.40 -21.36 5.78
N GLU A 126 -10.16 -22.42 5.55
CA GLU A 126 -9.81 -23.76 6.05
C GLU A 126 -8.49 -24.27 5.44
N GLU A 127 -8.15 -23.83 4.22
CA GLU A 127 -6.97 -24.28 3.47
C GLU A 127 -5.69 -23.56 3.88
N GLY A 128 -5.81 -22.29 4.28
CA GLY A 128 -4.64 -21.48 4.57
C GLY A 128 -4.93 -19.99 4.71
N ILE A 129 -3.91 -19.21 4.35
CA ILE A 129 -3.92 -17.75 4.30
C ILE A 129 -3.73 -17.36 2.84
N THR A 130 -4.69 -16.64 2.28
CA THR A 130 -4.57 -16.01 0.95
C THR A 130 -4.20 -14.56 1.13
N PHE A 131 -3.21 -14.09 0.39
CA PHE A 131 -2.77 -12.70 0.35
C PHE A 131 -3.08 -12.10 -1.02
N LEU A 132 -3.57 -10.85 -1.03
CA LEU A 132 -3.65 -9.99 -2.22
C LEU A 132 -2.82 -8.74 -1.96
N LEU A 133 -1.89 -8.46 -2.86
CA LEU A 133 -0.90 -7.40 -2.72
C LEU A 133 -0.90 -6.52 -3.96
N GLY A 134 -0.87 -5.21 -3.75
CA GLY A 134 -0.77 -4.18 -4.78
C GLY A 134 0.19 -3.09 -4.34
N GLY A 135 0.99 -2.59 -5.29
CA GLY A 135 2.02 -1.59 -5.02
C GLY A 135 3.05 -2.07 -3.98
N ASP A 136 3.61 -1.10 -3.28
CA ASP A 136 4.69 -1.16 -2.29
C ASP A 136 4.24 -1.54 -0.87
N CYS A 137 2.97 -1.87 -0.68
CA CYS A 137 2.55 -2.60 0.52
C CYS A 137 3.12 -4.03 0.52
N PHE A 138 3.28 -4.61 1.71
CA PHE A 138 3.92 -5.92 1.88
C PHE A 138 3.27 -6.80 2.94
N ALA A 139 3.59 -8.09 2.87
CA ALA A 139 3.34 -9.10 3.89
C ALA A 139 4.64 -9.80 4.29
N LEU A 140 4.91 -9.88 5.59
CA LEU A 140 5.98 -10.66 6.19
C LEU A 140 5.37 -11.80 6.99
N VAL A 141 5.73 -13.04 6.67
CA VAL A 141 5.13 -14.23 7.28
C VAL A 141 6.19 -15.11 7.91
N LYS A 142 6.06 -15.35 9.22
CA LYS A 142 6.88 -16.35 9.92
C LYS A 142 6.16 -17.69 9.99
N SER A 143 6.78 -18.71 9.41
CA SER A 143 6.38 -20.11 9.52
C SER A 143 7.22 -20.85 10.57
N ALA A 144 7.02 -22.15 10.76
CA ALA A 144 7.87 -22.93 11.67
C ALA A 144 9.35 -22.89 11.24
N ASN A 145 9.60 -23.00 9.93
CA ASN A 145 10.94 -23.22 9.39
C ASN A 145 11.52 -22.00 8.68
N ASP A 146 10.71 -20.99 8.34
CA ASP A 146 11.12 -19.97 7.39
C ASP A 146 10.45 -18.61 7.65
N CYS A 147 10.92 -17.57 6.96
CA CYS A 147 10.33 -16.25 6.88
C CYS A 147 10.14 -15.81 5.42
N MET A 148 8.91 -15.58 5.03
CA MET A 148 8.54 -15.17 3.67
C MET A 148 8.23 -13.68 3.63
N PHE A 149 8.64 -13.00 2.55
CA PHE A 149 8.28 -11.61 2.27
C PHE A 149 7.60 -11.52 0.91
N PHE A 150 6.41 -10.93 0.88
CA PHE A 150 5.63 -10.73 -0.32
C PHE A 150 5.31 -9.25 -0.51
N THR A 151 5.40 -8.79 -1.74
CA THR A 151 4.97 -7.45 -2.16
C THR A 151 4.51 -7.51 -3.62
N GLY A 152 3.61 -6.60 -3.99
CA GLY A 152 3.22 -6.37 -5.39
C GLY A 152 4.20 -5.47 -6.15
N PHE A 153 5.24 -4.96 -5.47
CA PHE A 153 6.22 -4.03 -6.02
C PHE A 153 7.47 -4.77 -6.49
N ASP A 154 7.58 -4.96 -7.81
CA ASP A 154 8.69 -5.67 -8.41
C ASP A 154 9.92 -4.77 -8.67
N LYS A 155 10.99 -5.38 -9.17
CA LYS A 155 12.23 -4.68 -9.48
C LYS A 155 12.06 -3.58 -10.54
N ALA A 156 11.21 -3.80 -11.54
CA ALA A 156 10.97 -2.81 -12.58
C ALA A 156 10.22 -1.59 -12.02
N ALA A 157 9.27 -1.80 -11.11
CA ALA A 157 8.58 -0.73 -10.39
C ALA A 157 9.56 0.07 -9.53
N PHE A 158 10.44 -0.61 -8.79
CA PHE A 158 11.50 0.03 -8.02
C PHE A 158 12.45 0.88 -8.88
N ASP A 159 12.94 0.32 -10.00
CA ASP A 159 13.85 1.02 -10.89
C ASP A 159 13.19 2.26 -11.52
N LEU A 160 11.90 2.18 -11.84
CA LEU A 160 11.14 3.31 -12.38
C LEU A 160 10.93 4.42 -11.34
N GLU A 161 10.64 4.08 -10.08
CA GLU A 161 10.58 5.06 -8.99
C GLU A 161 11.94 5.72 -8.73
N ALA A 162 13.04 4.96 -8.77
CA ALA A 162 14.39 5.49 -8.64
C ALA A 162 14.73 6.47 -9.79
N GLN A 163 14.32 6.16 -11.02
CA GLN A 163 14.48 7.06 -12.17
C GLN A 163 13.64 8.34 -12.01
N ASP A 164 12.42 8.23 -11.50
CA ASP A 164 11.57 9.39 -11.24
C ASP A 164 12.15 10.29 -10.14
N GLN A 165 12.73 9.68 -9.11
CA GLN A 165 13.47 10.39 -8.07
C GLN A 165 14.64 11.20 -8.62
N ASN A 166 15.41 10.62 -9.55
CA ASN A 166 16.49 11.34 -10.21
C ASN A 166 15.97 12.50 -11.07
N ALA A 167 14.85 12.32 -11.76
CA ALA A 167 14.24 13.38 -12.57
C ALA A 167 13.74 14.55 -11.70
N TYR A 168 13.12 14.29 -10.56
CA TYR A 168 12.76 15.34 -9.60
C TYR A 168 13.99 16.08 -9.08
N ASN A 169 15.07 15.36 -8.73
CA ASN A 169 16.31 15.99 -8.27
C ASN A 169 16.90 16.94 -9.34
N THR A 170 16.78 16.59 -10.63
CA THR A 170 17.11 17.51 -11.73
C THR A 170 16.21 18.75 -11.71
N CYS A 171 14.90 18.60 -11.55
CA CYS A 171 13.97 19.72 -11.45
C CYS A 171 14.26 20.61 -10.24
N LEU A 172 14.65 20.03 -9.11
CA LEU A 172 15.06 20.75 -7.90
C LEU A 172 16.29 21.61 -8.12
N ASN A 173 17.29 21.09 -8.83
CA ASN A 173 18.48 21.84 -9.21
C ASN A 173 18.12 23.00 -10.17
N LEU A 174 17.27 22.75 -11.17
CA LEU A 174 16.80 23.79 -12.11
C LEU A 174 15.99 24.89 -11.42
N ALA A 175 15.23 24.54 -10.38
CA ALA A 175 14.46 25.47 -9.57
C ALA A 175 15.29 26.19 -8.50
N GLY A 176 16.62 26.03 -8.48
CA GLY A 176 17.50 26.65 -7.48
C GLY A 176 17.22 26.18 -6.05
N GLY A 177 16.74 24.94 -5.87
CA GLY A 177 16.37 24.37 -4.57
C GLY A 177 14.95 24.70 -4.09
N ASN A 178 14.17 25.48 -4.84
CA ASN A 178 12.77 25.72 -4.50
C ASN A 178 11.91 24.48 -4.80
N ARG A 179 11.44 23.80 -3.75
CA ARG A 179 10.66 22.56 -3.85
C ARG A 179 9.32 22.73 -4.58
N GLY A 180 8.61 23.83 -4.35
CA GLY A 180 7.33 24.09 -5.01
C GLY A 180 7.48 24.20 -6.53
N ASN A 181 8.43 25.04 -6.95
CA ASN A 181 8.76 25.21 -8.38
C ASN A 181 9.31 23.92 -9.00
N ALA A 182 10.16 23.19 -8.27
CA ALA A 182 10.67 21.88 -8.73
C ALA A 182 9.54 20.90 -9.00
N TRP A 183 8.52 20.91 -8.13
CA TRP A 183 7.36 20.05 -8.25
C TRP A 183 6.45 20.44 -9.41
N ASP A 184 6.25 21.74 -9.64
CA ASP A 184 5.55 22.23 -10.84
C ASP A 184 6.28 21.82 -12.13
N LEU A 185 7.61 21.85 -12.15
CA LEU A 185 8.42 21.38 -13.30
C LEU A 185 8.33 19.86 -13.51
N HIS A 186 8.29 19.08 -12.43
CA HIS A 186 8.25 17.62 -12.47
C HIS A 186 6.84 17.07 -12.76
N PHE A 187 5.79 17.82 -12.43
CA PHE A 187 4.39 17.41 -12.50
C PHE A 187 3.99 16.72 -13.82
N PRO A 188 4.32 17.23 -15.02
CA PRO A 188 3.93 16.57 -16.27
C PRO A 188 4.52 15.17 -16.43
N ARG A 189 5.75 14.97 -15.94
CA ARG A 189 6.41 13.65 -15.95
C ARG A 189 5.77 12.73 -14.92
N TYR A 190 5.58 13.21 -13.70
CA TYR A 190 4.98 12.43 -12.61
C TYR A 190 3.58 11.93 -12.98
N ARG A 191 2.72 12.82 -13.51
CA ARG A 191 1.39 12.46 -14.01
C ARG A 191 1.45 11.39 -15.10
N ARG A 192 2.37 11.52 -16.06
CA ARG A 192 2.54 10.53 -17.13
C ARG A 192 3.00 9.17 -16.58
N LYS A 193 3.89 9.15 -15.59
CA LYS A 193 4.32 7.92 -14.90
C LYS A 193 3.13 7.23 -14.24
N ARG A 194 2.31 7.95 -13.47
CA ARG A 194 1.11 7.38 -12.82
C ARG A 194 0.15 6.76 -13.82
N LEU A 195 -0.12 7.50 -14.91
CA LEU A 195 -0.93 7.01 -16.03
C LEU A 195 -0.29 5.86 -16.79
N PHE A 196 0.99 5.59 -16.62
CA PHE A 196 1.66 4.41 -17.18
C PHE A 196 1.62 3.22 -16.21
N CYS A 197 1.75 3.45 -14.91
CA CYS A 197 1.97 2.37 -13.93
C CYS A 197 0.68 1.73 -13.39
N LYS A 198 -0.35 2.52 -13.09
CA LYS A 198 -1.49 2.04 -12.29
C LYS A 198 -2.33 1.03 -13.05
N ASN A 199 -2.43 -0.19 -12.51
CA ASN A 199 -3.23 -1.31 -13.03
C ASN A 199 -2.94 -1.70 -14.48
N LYS A 200 -1.68 -1.53 -14.93
CA LYS A 200 -1.18 -1.98 -16.24
C LYS A 200 0.34 -2.07 -16.22
N ASN A 201 0.95 -2.61 -17.28
CA ASN A 201 2.41 -2.69 -17.43
C ASN A 201 3.15 -3.39 -16.27
N ILE A 202 2.52 -4.41 -15.69
CA ILE A 202 3.13 -5.27 -14.66
C ILE A 202 4.41 -5.93 -15.22
N GLY A 203 5.49 -5.94 -14.43
CA GLY A 203 6.82 -6.38 -14.89
C GLY A 203 7.60 -5.33 -15.71
N GLN A 204 7.00 -4.16 -16.00
CA GLN A 204 7.62 -3.06 -16.75
C GLN A 204 7.60 -1.73 -15.99
N GLY A 205 7.37 -1.77 -14.67
CA GLY A 205 7.28 -0.58 -13.82
C GLY A 205 5.88 -0.32 -13.27
N GLY A 206 4.86 -0.97 -13.82
CA GLY A 206 3.50 -0.87 -13.33
C GLY A 206 3.20 -1.77 -12.13
N HIS A 207 2.12 -1.43 -11.42
CA HIS A 207 1.70 -2.11 -10.21
C HIS A 207 0.18 -2.01 -10.02
N ALA A 208 -0.38 -2.94 -9.23
CA ALA A 208 -1.77 -2.88 -8.80
C ALA A 208 -2.01 -1.72 -7.82
N ASP A 209 -3.10 -0.98 -8.02
CA ASP A 209 -3.50 0.17 -7.21
C ASP A 209 -5.03 0.22 -7.11
N LEU A 210 -5.57 0.38 -5.90
CA LEU A 210 -7.02 0.40 -5.64
C LEU A 210 -7.62 1.77 -6.04
N ASN A 211 -7.81 2.00 -7.33
CA ASN A 211 -8.20 3.31 -7.91
C ASN A 211 -9.50 3.30 -8.73
N GLY A 212 -10.29 2.23 -8.66
CA GLY A 212 -11.52 2.07 -9.41
C GLY A 212 -11.38 1.50 -10.82
N ASP A 213 -10.17 1.30 -11.34
CA ASP A 213 -9.99 0.60 -12.61
C ASP A 213 -10.26 -0.91 -12.45
N PRO A 214 -11.22 -1.51 -13.17
CA PRO A 214 -11.46 -2.96 -13.11
C PRO A 214 -10.25 -3.80 -13.56
N ALA A 215 -9.28 -3.23 -14.29
CA ALA A 215 -8.04 -3.91 -14.64
C ALA A 215 -7.21 -4.34 -13.41
N LEU A 216 -7.47 -3.74 -12.23
CA LEU A 216 -6.87 -4.12 -10.96
C LEU A 216 -6.86 -5.64 -10.71
N ALA A 217 -7.96 -6.31 -11.03
CA ALA A 217 -8.13 -7.74 -10.75
C ALA A 217 -7.13 -8.64 -11.50
N GLN A 218 -6.50 -8.12 -12.57
CA GLN A 218 -5.48 -8.82 -13.35
C GLN A 218 -4.06 -8.42 -12.92
N CYS A 219 -3.92 -7.41 -12.06
CA CYS A 219 -2.65 -6.78 -11.72
C CYS A 219 -2.16 -7.13 -10.32
N TRP A 220 -3.05 -7.48 -9.39
CA TRP A 220 -2.62 -7.79 -8.03
C TRP A 220 -1.80 -9.07 -7.98
N LYS A 221 -0.90 -9.15 -7.01
CA LYS A 221 -0.18 -10.38 -6.71
C LYS A 221 -0.98 -11.19 -5.71
N ARG A 222 -1.21 -12.46 -6.03
CA ARG A 222 -1.92 -13.42 -5.17
C ARG A 222 -0.93 -14.47 -4.65
N GLU A 223 -0.86 -14.60 -3.34
CA GLU A 223 -0.05 -15.63 -2.68
C GLU A 223 -0.91 -16.47 -1.74
N MET A 224 -0.55 -17.74 -1.54
CA MET A 224 -1.27 -18.63 -0.62
C MET A 224 -0.29 -19.46 0.21
N ILE A 225 -0.46 -19.40 1.53
CA ILE A 225 0.29 -20.23 2.48
C ILE A 225 -0.67 -21.21 3.13
N LYS A 226 -0.34 -22.50 3.05
CA LYS A 226 -1.09 -23.57 3.71
C LYS A 226 -0.80 -23.61 5.21
N TRP A 227 -1.77 -24.09 5.99
CA TRP A 227 -1.63 -24.19 7.45
C TRP A 227 -0.55 -25.18 7.92
N ASP A 228 -0.25 -26.20 7.12
CA ASP A 228 0.76 -27.22 7.42
C ASP A 228 2.19 -26.66 7.50
N CYS A 229 2.45 -25.47 6.93
CA CYS A 229 3.71 -24.74 7.10
C CYS A 229 3.94 -24.23 8.55
N GLY A 230 2.93 -24.33 9.43
CA GLY A 230 3.06 -23.97 10.83
C GLY A 230 3.22 -22.46 11.07
N VAL A 231 2.39 -21.66 10.39
CA VAL A 231 2.39 -20.18 10.52
C VAL A 231 2.29 -19.76 11.98
N LYS A 232 3.17 -18.84 12.40
CA LYS A 232 3.26 -18.30 13.75
C LYS A 232 2.87 -16.84 13.83
N LYS A 233 3.26 -16.07 12.82
CA LYS A 233 2.97 -14.64 12.75
C LYS A 233 2.84 -14.17 11.31
N VAL A 234 1.95 -13.22 11.08
CA VAL A 234 1.83 -12.43 9.85
C VAL A 234 1.92 -10.97 10.24
N LEU A 235 2.71 -10.19 9.49
CA LEU A 235 2.75 -8.73 9.52
C LEU A 235 2.36 -8.23 8.13
N LEU A 236 1.30 -7.44 8.03
CA LEU A 236 0.96 -6.65 6.85
C LEU A 236 1.43 -5.21 7.11
N GLY A 237 2.04 -4.56 6.13
CA GLY A 237 2.65 -3.25 6.30
C GLY A 237 2.61 -2.37 5.05
N THR A 238 2.48 -1.06 5.26
CA THR A 238 2.76 -0.05 4.21
C THR A 238 4.26 0.19 4.09
N ASP A 239 4.69 0.81 2.99
CA ASP A 239 6.12 0.98 2.69
C ASP A 239 6.84 1.82 3.77
N GLY A 240 6.09 2.70 4.43
CA GLY A 240 6.51 3.55 5.52
C GLY A 240 7.07 2.82 6.73
N LEU A 241 6.89 1.50 6.83
CA LEU A 241 7.53 0.65 7.85
C LEU A 241 9.02 0.38 7.60
N ILE A 242 9.48 0.46 6.34
CA ILE A 242 10.85 0.12 5.96
C ILE A 242 11.52 1.25 5.17
N ALA A 243 12.84 1.19 5.02
CA ALA A 243 13.56 2.26 4.31
C ALA A 243 13.40 2.04 2.79
N SER A 244 13.18 3.12 2.04
CA SER A 244 12.94 3.05 0.58
C SER A 244 14.07 2.30 -0.15
N SER A 245 15.31 2.52 0.27
CA SER A 245 16.50 1.82 -0.22
C SER A 245 16.51 0.30 -0.01
N GLN A 246 15.64 -0.23 0.86
CA GLN A 246 15.55 -1.66 1.17
C GLN A 246 14.55 -2.40 0.27
N PHE A 247 13.66 -1.68 -0.44
CA PHE A 247 12.63 -2.24 -1.33
C PHE A 247 13.21 -2.74 -2.68
N ASN A 248 14.40 -3.36 -2.67
CA ASN A 248 14.99 -3.91 -3.89
C ASN A 248 14.39 -5.30 -4.20
N GLY A 249 13.65 -5.37 -5.29
CA GLY A 249 12.99 -6.59 -5.78
C GLY A 249 13.92 -7.78 -6.05
N ASP A 250 15.23 -7.57 -6.20
CA ASP A 250 16.20 -8.65 -6.46
C ASP A 250 16.52 -9.52 -5.24
N ASN A 251 16.16 -9.08 -4.03
CA ASN A 251 16.56 -9.80 -2.81
C ASN A 251 15.49 -9.83 -1.72
N LEU A 252 14.21 -9.98 -2.13
CA LEU A 252 13.06 -9.99 -1.24
C LEU A 252 13.14 -11.09 -0.16
N GLU A 253 13.73 -12.25 -0.47
CA GLU A 253 13.92 -13.34 0.49
C GLU A 253 14.88 -12.93 1.62
N GLN A 254 16.08 -12.45 1.26
CA GLN A 254 17.05 -11.95 2.24
C GLN A 254 16.49 -10.74 3.01
N LEU A 255 15.72 -9.87 2.35
CA LEU A 255 15.04 -8.77 3.01
C LEU A 255 14.07 -9.31 4.07
N GLY A 256 13.21 -10.26 3.72
CA GLY A 256 12.28 -10.92 4.66
C GLY A 256 13.00 -11.51 5.86
N PHE A 257 14.04 -12.31 5.61
CA PHE A 257 14.89 -12.87 6.65
C PHE A 257 15.47 -11.77 7.56
N THR A 258 16.02 -10.72 6.97
CA THR A 258 16.68 -9.62 7.68
C THR A 258 15.69 -8.79 8.50
N LEU A 259 14.52 -8.48 7.95
CA LEU A 259 13.46 -7.72 8.63
C LEU A 259 12.92 -8.53 9.81
N TRP A 260 12.69 -9.83 9.63
CA TRP A 260 12.21 -10.69 10.70
C TRP A 260 13.22 -10.86 11.83
N HIS A 261 14.48 -11.17 11.53
CA HIS A 261 15.48 -11.41 12.58
C HIS A 261 15.71 -10.18 13.46
N ILE A 262 15.53 -8.99 12.89
CA ILE A 262 15.72 -7.74 13.64
C ILE A 262 14.46 -7.36 14.42
N SER A 263 13.28 -7.52 13.84
CA SER A 263 12.03 -7.07 14.47
C SER A 263 11.28 -8.13 15.26
N VAL A 264 11.53 -9.42 14.96
CA VAL A 264 10.69 -10.54 15.40
C VAL A 264 9.20 -10.31 15.07
N GLY A 265 8.95 -9.57 13.97
CA GLY A 265 7.61 -9.14 13.53
C GLY A 265 6.97 -8.04 14.38
N ASP A 266 7.75 -7.26 15.14
CA ASP A 266 7.29 -6.04 15.79
C ASP A 266 7.45 -4.82 14.86
N PRO A 267 6.36 -4.19 14.41
CA PRO A 267 6.42 -3.04 13.53
C PRO A 267 7.13 -1.82 14.15
N LYS A 268 7.16 -1.66 15.48
CA LYS A 268 7.87 -0.54 16.13
C LYS A 268 9.38 -0.67 15.99
N ILE A 269 9.91 -1.89 16.02
CA ILE A 269 11.35 -2.12 15.81
C ILE A 269 11.73 -1.83 14.35
N LEU A 270 10.86 -2.19 13.40
CA LEU A 270 11.05 -1.85 11.98
C LEU A 270 11.09 -0.33 11.79
N LEU A 271 10.17 0.41 12.42
CA LEU A 271 10.15 1.87 12.38
C LEU A 271 11.43 2.50 12.93
N ASN A 272 11.87 2.08 14.12
CA ASN A 272 13.09 2.60 14.73
C ASN A 272 14.33 2.34 13.86
N ARG A 273 14.40 1.15 13.25
CA ARG A 273 15.49 0.81 12.32
C ARG A 273 15.41 1.66 11.06
N ARG A 274 14.23 1.79 10.47
CA ARG A 274 14.04 2.63 9.30
C ARG A 274 14.54 4.04 9.60
N ASP A 275 14.16 4.61 10.73
CA ASP A 275 14.53 5.97 11.13
C ASP A 275 16.04 6.16 11.29
N SER A 276 16.78 5.10 11.66
CA SER A 276 18.24 5.14 11.71
C SER A 276 18.94 5.00 10.35
N ILE A 277 18.32 4.31 9.38
CA ILE A 277 18.92 4.06 8.05
C ILE A 277 18.85 5.29 7.13
N GLU A 278 17.70 5.96 7.05
CA GLU A 278 17.59 7.19 6.27
C GLU A 278 17.16 8.34 7.20
N PRO A 279 18.10 8.89 7.99
CA PRO A 279 17.80 9.93 8.96
C PRO A 279 17.24 11.18 8.25
N TYR A 280 16.50 11.98 9.02
CA TYR A 280 15.75 13.19 8.69
C TYR A 280 16.19 14.04 7.47
N ALA A 281 17.48 14.11 7.16
CA ALA A 281 18.03 14.97 6.11
C ALA A 281 17.90 14.44 4.66
N ARG A 282 17.34 13.23 4.42
CA ARG A 282 17.34 12.61 3.08
C ARG A 282 16.01 12.08 2.54
N ARG A 283 14.87 12.30 3.20
CA ARG A 283 13.64 11.53 2.88
C ARG A 283 12.53 12.33 2.19
N SER A 284 12.12 11.78 1.04
CA SER A 284 10.97 12.10 0.17
C SER A 284 10.90 13.51 -0.44
N GLN A 285 10.41 13.56 -1.69
CA GLN A 285 10.18 14.81 -2.42
C GLN A 285 9.01 15.63 -1.84
N HIS A 286 8.14 14.99 -1.05
CA HIS A 286 6.80 15.49 -0.68
C HIS A 286 6.62 15.79 0.81
N VAL A 287 7.37 15.13 1.69
CA VAL A 287 7.17 15.20 3.13
C VAL A 287 8.48 15.56 3.81
N GLU A 288 8.47 16.62 4.60
CA GLU A 288 9.56 16.89 5.54
C GLU A 288 9.47 15.88 6.69
N GLY A 289 10.58 15.18 6.99
CA GLY A 289 10.63 14.19 8.07
C GLY A 289 10.24 12.77 7.62
N TRP A 290 9.40 12.09 8.41
CA TRP A 290 8.96 10.72 8.12
C TRP A 290 7.60 10.67 7.42
N PRO A 291 7.38 9.71 6.51
CA PRO A 291 6.05 9.40 5.99
C PRO A 291 5.20 8.69 7.05
N GLU A 292 3.92 8.53 6.72
CA GLU A 292 3.00 7.67 7.46
C GLU A 292 3.50 6.22 7.49
N ALA A 293 2.89 5.40 8.34
CA ALA A 293 3.03 3.95 8.28
C ALA A 293 1.82 3.29 8.94
N ALA A 294 1.27 2.25 8.31
CA ALA A 294 0.26 1.39 8.90
C ALA A 294 0.71 -0.07 8.92
N ALA A 295 0.26 -0.81 9.94
CA ALA A 295 0.56 -2.22 10.10
C ALA A 295 -0.58 -3.00 10.75
N VAL A 296 -0.71 -4.27 10.36
CA VAL A 296 -1.51 -5.28 11.08
C VAL A 296 -0.64 -6.49 11.39
N VAL A 297 -0.58 -6.89 12.66
CA VAL A 297 0.13 -8.08 13.14
C VAL A 297 -0.87 -9.11 13.62
N LEU A 298 -0.71 -10.35 13.15
CA LEU A 298 -1.58 -11.48 13.45
C LEU A 298 -0.73 -12.60 14.05
N SER A 299 -1.10 -13.09 15.24
CA SER A 299 -0.39 -14.17 15.93
C SER A 299 -1.25 -15.42 16.07
N PHE A 300 -0.64 -16.61 15.89
CA PHE A 300 -1.33 -17.91 15.80
C PHE A 300 -0.95 -18.91 16.91
#